data_AF-A0A099SDL4-F1
#
_entry.id   AF-A0A099SDL4-F1
#
_cell.length_a   1.000
_cell.length_b   1.000
_cell.length_c   1.000
_cell.angle_alpha   90.00
_cell.angle_beta   90.00
_cell.angle_gamma   90.00
#
_symmetry.space_group_name_H-M   'P 1'
#
loop_
_entity.id
_entity.type
_entity.pdbx_description
1 polymer ?
#
loop_
_entity_poly.entity_id
_entity_poly.type
_entity_poly.pdbx_seq_one_letter_code
_entity_poly.pdbx_strand_id
1 'polypeptide(L)' 'MKKVIVCLSFIALGMICFYFAFQDNTNATLGVPLTIVGAISFGIGLYKSWRNGILTSVLDLFHFWP' A
#
# COMPACT_ATOMS: atom_id res chain seq x y z
N MET A 1 -11.51 3.48 -13.78
CA MET A 1 -10.84 4.34 -12.78
C MET A 1 -11.22 4.06 -11.32
N LYS A 2 -12.50 3.86 -10.95
CA LYS A 2 -12.91 3.60 -9.53
C LYS A 2 -12.15 2.46 -8.83
N LYS A 3 -11.84 1.37 -9.53
CA LYS A 3 -11.09 0.22 -8.98
C LYS A 3 -9.63 0.56 -8.63
N VAL A 4 -9.02 1.49 -9.38
CA VAL A 4 -7.64 1.95 -9.17
C VAL A 4 -7.54 2.80 -7.92
N ILE A 5 -8.48 3.73 -7.75
CA ILE A 5 -8.59 4.60 -6.58
C ILE A 5 -8.67 3.76 -5.31
N VAL A 6 -9.52 2.72 -5.30
CA VAL A 6 -9.63 1.83 -4.13
C VAL A 6 -8.31 1.10 -3.84
N CYS A 7 -7.59 0.60 -4.85
CA CYS A 7 -6.30 -0.06 -4.63
C CYS A 7 -5.26 0.90 -4.05
N LEU A 8 -5.13 2.09 -4.63
CA LEU A 8 -4.23 3.15 -4.16
C LEU A 8 -4.58 3.59 -2.74
N SER A 9 -5.86 3.64 -2.40
CA SER A 9 -6.34 3.97 -1.05
C SER A 9 -5.82 2.96 -0.02
N PHE A 10 -5.90 1.66 -0.31
CA PHE A 10 -5.40 0.59 0.57
C PHE A 10 -3.87 0.63 0.73
N ILE A 11 -3.15 0.87 -0.36
CA ILE A 11 -1.69 1.03 -0.35
C ILE A 11 -1.29 2.25 0.49
N ALA A 12 -1.94 3.39 0.29
CA ALA A 12 -1.69 4.61 1.05
C ALA A 12 -1.97 4.42 2.55
N LEU A 13 -3.08 3.75 2.89
CA LEU A 13 -3.41 3.42 4.29
C LEU A 13 -2.32 2.55 4.94
N GLY A 14 -1.82 1.55 4.22
CA GLY A 14 -0.72 0.71 4.69
C GLY A 14 0.57 1.50 4.94
N MET A 15 0.91 2.40 4.02
CA MET A 15 2.08 3.28 4.16
C MET A 15 1.96 4.25 5.36
N ILE A 16 0.77 4.78 5.61
CA ILE A 16 0.51 5.64 6.78
C ILE A 16 0.67 4.82 8.07
N CYS A 17 0.14 3.61 8.12
CA CYS A 17 0.32 2.73 9.27
C CYS A 17 1.81 2.42 9.53
N PHE A 18 2.59 2.15 8.49
CA PHE A 18 4.03 1.95 8.63
C PHE A 18 4.76 3.22 9.07
N TYR A 19 4.38 4.39 8.54
CA TYR A 19 4.97 5.66 8.95
C TYR A 19 4.84 5.89 10.46
N PHE A 20 3.65 5.67 11.01
CA PHE A 20 3.45 5.77 12.45
C PHE A 20 4.09 4.60 13.22
N ALA A 21 4.14 3.39 12.66
CA ALA A 21 4.76 2.23 13.31
C ALA A 21 6.26 2.41 13.56
N PHE A 22 6.97 3.05 12.63
CA PHE A 22 8.43 3.23 12.66
C PHE A 22 8.87 4.65 13.02
N GLN A 23 7.97 5.47 13.54
CA GLN A 23 8.32 6.80 14.06
C GLN A 23 9.15 6.66 15.35
N ASP A 24 10.16 7.51 15.53
CA ASP A 24 11.15 7.40 16.62
C ASP A 24 10.56 7.32 18.04
N ASN A 25 9.34 7.84 18.24
CA ASN A 25 8.66 7.87 19.54
C ASN A 25 7.55 6.83 19.68
N THR A 26 7.37 5.92 18.72
CA THR A 26 6.28 4.93 18.76
C THR A 26 6.64 3.76 19.65
N ASN A 27 5.87 3.60 20.74
CA ASN A 27 6.03 2.48 21.66
C ASN A 27 5.77 1.14 20.96
N ALA A 28 6.54 0.09 21.31
CA ALA A 28 6.42 -1.24 20.71
C ALA A 28 4.98 -1.82 20.78
N THR A 29 4.25 -1.51 21.85
CA THR A 29 2.85 -1.92 22.05
C THR A 29 1.90 -1.36 20.99
N LEU A 30 2.21 -0.21 20.40
CA LEU A 30 1.46 0.42 19.31
C LEU A 30 2.11 0.15 17.94
N GLY A 31 3.44 0.11 17.88
CA GLY A 31 4.20 -0.13 16.65
C GLY A 31 3.91 -1.50 16.04
N VAL A 32 3.84 -2.57 16.87
CA VAL A 32 3.54 -3.93 16.39
C VAL A 32 2.15 -4.02 15.72
N PRO A 33 1.04 -3.62 16.36
CA PRO A 33 -0.27 -3.68 15.70
C PRO A 33 -0.36 -2.76 14.49
N LEU A 34 0.25 -1.57 14.52
CA LEU A 34 0.33 -0.68 13.35
C LEU A 34 1.06 -1.35 12.17
N THR A 35 2.15 -2.08 12.44
CA THR A 35 2.90 -2.83 11.43
C THR A 35 2.06 -3.96 10.83
N ILE A 36 1.34 -4.72 11.67
CA ILE A 36 0.48 -5.82 11.22
C ILE A 36 -0.66 -5.29 10.35
N VAL A 37 -1.36 -4.25 10.81
CA VAL A 37 -2.46 -3.61 10.06
C VAL A 37 -1.94 -3.01 8.75
N GLY A 38 -0.77 -2.36 8.80
CA GLY A 38 -0.09 -1.81 7.63
C GLY A 38 0.24 -2.88 6.59
N ALA A 39 0.81 -4.01 7.02
CA ALA A 39 1.16 -5.12 6.13
C ALA A 39 -0.07 -5.77 5.48
N ILE A 40 -1.15 -5.98 6.24
CA ILE A 40 -2.39 -6.55 5.71
C ILE A 40 -3.02 -5.60 4.68
N SER A 41 -3.16 -4.32 5.01
CA SER A 41 -3.77 -3.33 4.13
C SER A 41 -2.94 -3.12 2.85
N PHE A 42 -1.61 -3.06 2.97
CA PHE A 42 -0.69 -2.98 1.84
C PHE A 42 -0.76 -4.24 0.96
N GLY A 43 -0.76 -5.44 1.56
CA GLY A 43 -0.89 -6.71 0.85
C GLY A 43 -2.21 -6.83 0.09
N ILE A 44 -3.34 -6.42 0.69
CA ILE A 44 -4.64 -6.38 0.01
C ILE A 44 -4.61 -5.38 -1.16
N GLY A 45 -3.99 -4.22 -0.97
CA GLY A 45 -3.80 -3.21 -2.01
C GLY A 45 -3.03 -3.76 -3.21
N LEU A 46 -1.90 -4.44 -2.97
CA LEU A 46 -1.10 -5.11 -3.99
C LEU A 46 -1.85 -6.25 -4.68
N TYR A 47 -2.52 -7.12 -3.91
CA TYR A 47 -3.28 -8.24 -4.48
C TYR A 47 -4.40 -7.76 -5.40
N LYS A 48 -5.17 -6.75 -4.99
CA LYS A 48 -6.19 -6.13 -5.86
C LYS A 48 -5.58 -5.41 -7.06
N SER A 49 -4.42 -4.77 -6.88
CA SER A 49 -3.69 -4.11 -7.97
C SER A 49 -3.29 -5.11 -9.05
N TRP A 50 -2.74 -6.26 -8.64
CA TRP A 50 -2.42 -7.38 -9.54
C TRP A 50 -3.67 -7.93 -10.23
N ARG A 51 -4.71 -8.29 -9.48
CA ARG A 51 -5.96 -8.86 -10.02
C ARG A 51 -6.66 -7.95 -11.03
N ASN A 52 -6.50 -6.63 -10.88
CA ASN A 52 -7.08 -5.65 -11.79
C ASN A 52 -6.14 -5.27 -12.95
N GLY A 53 -4.94 -5.86 -13.06
CA GLY A 53 -3.97 -5.55 -14.12
C GLY A 53 -3.36 -4.15 -14.04
N ILE A 54 -3.53 -3.45 -12.90
CA ILE A 54 -3.04 -2.08 -12.71
C ILE A 54 -1.51 -2.08 -12.70
N LEU A 55 -0.91 -3.08 -12.06
CA LEU A 55 0.53 -3.27 -12.01
C LEU A 55 1.12 -3.38 -13.42
N THR A 56 0.46 -4.12 -14.31
CA THR A 56 0.83 -4.26 -15.72
C THR A 56 0.67 -2.95 -16.47
N SER A 57 -0.44 -2.22 -16.26
CA SER A 57 -0.65 -0.91 -16.89
C SER A 57 0.32 0.17 -16.41
N VAL A 58 0.75 0.13 -15.14
CA VAL A 58 1.77 1.05 -14.61
C VAL A 58 3.15 0.68 -15.17
N LEU A 59 3.49 -0.61 -15.24
CA LEU A 59 4.71 -1.08 -15.89
C LEU A 59 4.77 -0.68 -17.36
N ASP A 60 3.67 -0.83 -18.10
CA ASP A 60 3.55 -0.34 -19.48
C ASP A 60 3.71 1.18 -19.56
N LEU A 61 3.13 1.93 -18.61
CA LEU A 61 3.28 3.39 -18.57
C LEU A 61 4.75 3.80 -18.35
N PHE A 62 5.49 3.07 -17.50
CA PHE A 62 6.92 3.30 -17.29
C PHE A 62 7.78 2.86 -18.49
N HIS A 63 7.34 1.87 -19.24
CA HIS A 63 8.01 1.42 -20.46
C HIS A 63 7.76 2.37 -21.64
N PHE A 64 6.61 3.07 -21.65
CA PHE A 64 6.25 4.10 -22.63
C PHE A 64 6.69 5.51 -22.24
N TRP A 65 7.21 5.72 -21.03
CA TRP A 65 7.77 7.01 -20.63
C TRP A 65 9.21 7.11 -21.16
N PRO A 66 9.52 8.08 -22.05
CA PRO A 66 10.88 8.30 -22.55
C PRO A 66 11.83 8.79 -21.46
#